data_AF-A0A673CDE6-F1
#
_entry.id   AF-A0A673CDE6-F1
#
_cell.length_a   1.000
_cell.length_b   1.000
_cell.length_c   1.000
_cell.angle_alpha   90.00
_cell.angle_beta   90.00
_cell.angle_gamma   90.00
#
_symmetry.space_group_name_H-M   'P 1'
#
loop_
_entity.id
_entity.type
_entity.pdbx_description
1 polymer ?
#
loop_
_entity_poly.entity_id
_entity_poly.type
_entity_poly.pdbx_seq_one_letter_code
_entity_poly.pdbx_strand_id
1 'polypeptide(L)'
;PLSIKFNQSVKVCMPVGLHTSFPDNNLQLMVQSGAKGSTVNTMQISCLLGQIELEGRRPPLMPSGKSLPCFQPYDPAPGAGGFVSGRFLTGIKPQEFFFHCMAGREGLVDTAVKTSRSGYLQRCVIKHLEGLVVQYDMTVRDSDGSVVQFLYGEDGLDIPKTQFLQPRQFPFIEENYEVIKTSQGMDEVLAHLDPQAARQHFAAIQRWKAKKEVACPRRGAFLLFSQKKMAKLKETISGTGESVNGRNAPTLQLLEQWNSLDETSKLKYGRKSSRCPEPSLGLFRPDISFGSVSESFHSITEKYLQSRNNMSQDSLDSDSLRQLLQYKWQRSLCDPGEAVGLLAAQSIGEPSTQMTLNTFHFAGRGEMNVTLGIPRLREILMVASSNIKTPMMSVPVRNTKKALKRAKTLRKKLTRVLQKVDIVETLRIENHLKMRTFKVSFHFLPPERYCDDKLLSPHQILHYMETKFFRLLHEGIKKRSAKLASIAVETRKANPSDGDNEGSGTAIGTEVCLLFSIHSHNNPLQILLFQLCVAKKCKVIFSVSLPVRRRGGRRGQRDCRR
;
A
#
# COMPACT_ATOMS: atom_id res chain seq x y z
N PRO A 1 23.32 16.00 -5.28
CA PRO A 1 24.45 16.79 -5.84
C PRO A 1 25.41 15.98 -6.72
N LEU A 2 25.99 14.87 -6.22
CA LEU A 2 26.92 14.02 -6.98
C LEU A 2 26.27 13.28 -8.16
N SER A 3 25.05 12.74 -8.00
CA SER A 3 24.31 12.12 -9.13
C SER A 3 23.91 13.11 -10.23
N ILE A 4 23.83 14.41 -9.91
CA ILE A 4 23.55 15.46 -10.91
C ILE A 4 24.81 15.71 -11.74
N LYS A 5 25.98 15.80 -11.09
CA LYS A 5 27.27 15.92 -11.77
C LYS A 5 27.57 14.70 -12.64
N PHE A 6 27.25 13.49 -12.17
CA PHE A 6 27.34 12.24 -12.93
C PHE A 6 26.57 12.30 -14.25
N ASN A 7 25.28 12.65 -14.19
CA ASN A 7 24.44 12.76 -15.38
C ASN A 7 24.89 13.87 -16.34
N GLN A 8 25.49 14.95 -15.81
CA GLN A 8 26.05 16.02 -16.62
C GLN A 8 27.31 15.58 -17.38
N SER A 9 28.27 14.95 -16.71
CA SER A 9 29.51 14.47 -17.35
C SER A 9 29.22 13.49 -18.49
N VAL A 10 28.19 12.67 -18.34
CA VAL A 10 27.87 11.64 -19.34
C VAL A 10 27.21 12.23 -20.57
N LYS A 11 26.35 13.23 -20.41
CA LYS A 11 25.77 13.98 -21.53
C LYS A 11 26.82 14.72 -22.35
N VAL A 12 27.92 15.12 -21.74
CA VAL A 12 29.04 15.79 -22.43
C VAL A 12 29.87 14.77 -23.21
N CYS A 13 30.22 13.65 -22.58
CA CYS A 13 31.10 12.65 -23.21
C CYS A 13 30.41 11.77 -24.25
N MET A 14 29.10 11.53 -24.15
CA MET A 14 28.36 10.67 -25.06
C MET A 14 27.11 11.38 -25.60
N PRO A 15 26.86 11.38 -26.92
CA PRO A 15 27.58 10.65 -27.97
C PRO A 15 28.77 11.40 -28.60
N VAL A 16 28.87 12.72 -28.41
CA VAL A 16 29.79 13.59 -29.19
C VAL A 16 31.26 13.48 -28.77
N GLY A 17 31.53 13.18 -27.50
CA GLY A 17 32.89 13.15 -26.96
C GLY A 17 33.66 11.85 -27.19
N LEU A 18 33.19 10.95 -28.06
CA LEU A 18 33.89 9.72 -28.40
C LEU A 18 34.86 9.93 -29.56
N HIS A 19 36.00 9.23 -29.50
CA HIS A 19 37.02 9.30 -30.56
C HIS A 19 36.50 8.77 -31.91
N THR A 20 35.72 7.69 -31.87
CA THR A 20 35.03 7.14 -33.05
C THR A 20 33.52 7.28 -32.83
N SER A 21 32.85 7.97 -33.75
CA SER A 21 31.41 8.15 -33.75
C SER A 21 30.69 6.94 -34.35
N PHE A 22 29.39 6.83 -34.09
CA PHE A 22 28.49 5.99 -34.88
C PHE A 22 28.43 6.51 -36.33
N PRO A 23 28.42 5.63 -37.36
CA PRO A 23 28.25 4.17 -37.31
C PRO A 23 29.54 3.34 -37.13
N ASP A 24 30.73 3.93 -37.29
CA ASP A 24 32.01 3.18 -37.31
C ASP A 24 32.39 2.56 -35.96
N ASN A 25 31.82 3.08 -34.86
CA ASN A 25 32.02 2.53 -33.53
C ASN A 25 31.15 1.28 -33.29
N ASN A 26 31.75 0.10 -33.45
CA ASN A 26 31.09 -1.20 -33.24
C ASN A 26 30.45 -1.36 -31.85
N LEU A 27 31.03 -0.77 -30.79
CA LEU A 27 30.44 -0.82 -29.44
C LEU A 27 29.13 -0.02 -29.38
N GLN A 28 29.10 1.15 -30.01
CA GLN A 28 27.86 1.94 -30.10
C GLN A 28 26.85 1.29 -31.04
N LEU A 29 27.29 0.75 -32.18
CA LEU A 29 26.43 0.04 -33.11
C LEU A 29 25.72 -1.13 -32.44
N MET A 30 26.45 -1.95 -31.67
CA MET A 30 25.90 -3.09 -30.92
C MET A 30 24.84 -2.67 -29.88
N VAL A 31 25.04 -1.52 -29.22
CA VAL A 31 24.11 -1.01 -28.21
C VAL A 31 22.89 -0.31 -28.84
N GLN A 32 23.09 0.51 -29.88
CA GLN A 32 22.01 1.24 -30.55
C GLN A 32 21.12 0.34 -31.39
N SER A 33 21.68 -0.70 -32.01
CA SER A 33 20.91 -1.74 -32.71
C SER A 33 20.12 -2.65 -31.76
N GLY A 34 20.39 -2.58 -30.45
CA GLY A 34 19.80 -3.49 -29.46
C GLY A 34 20.38 -4.91 -29.51
N ALA A 35 21.46 -5.15 -30.24
CA ALA A 35 22.08 -6.47 -30.35
C ALA A 35 22.61 -6.98 -29.00
N LYS A 36 23.42 -6.17 -28.29
CA LYS A 36 23.91 -6.52 -26.94
C LYS A 36 24.39 -5.29 -26.16
N GLY A 37 24.12 -5.31 -24.86
CA GLY A 37 24.54 -4.24 -23.95
C GLY A 37 23.58 -3.07 -23.93
N SER A 38 23.88 -2.09 -23.07
CA SER A 38 23.06 -0.91 -22.87
C SER A 38 23.92 0.35 -22.90
N THR A 39 23.27 1.52 -22.99
CA THR A 39 23.97 2.81 -22.89
C THR A 39 24.73 2.97 -21.58
N VAL A 40 24.26 2.34 -20.49
CA VAL A 40 24.94 2.29 -19.20
C VAL A 40 26.26 1.52 -19.30
N ASN A 41 26.32 0.44 -20.08
CA ASN A 41 27.54 -0.35 -20.23
C ASN A 41 28.62 0.49 -20.94
N THR A 42 28.26 1.13 -22.06
CA THR A 42 29.17 2.02 -22.79
C THR A 42 29.63 3.19 -21.93
N MET A 43 28.74 3.72 -21.09
CA MET A 43 29.03 4.79 -20.14
C MET A 43 30.04 4.37 -19.05
N GLN A 44 29.91 3.16 -18.49
CA GLN A 44 30.86 2.65 -17.50
C GLN A 44 32.23 2.32 -18.09
N ILE A 45 32.27 1.93 -19.37
CA ILE A 45 33.53 1.68 -20.09
C ILE A 45 34.24 2.99 -20.41
N SER A 46 33.53 3.97 -20.99
CA SER A 46 34.13 5.17 -21.56
C SER A 46 34.21 6.36 -20.60
N CYS A 47 33.28 6.51 -19.66
CA CYS A 47 33.18 7.68 -18.78
C CYS A 47 33.66 7.38 -17.36
N LEU A 48 32.84 6.69 -16.55
CA LEU A 48 33.13 6.29 -15.16
C LEU A 48 32.09 5.30 -14.64
N LEU A 49 32.42 4.52 -13.61
CA LEU A 49 31.52 3.51 -13.02
C LEU A 49 30.37 4.13 -12.20
N GLY A 50 30.68 5.10 -11.34
CA GLY A 50 29.69 5.85 -10.56
C GLY A 50 29.59 5.40 -9.10
N GLN A 51 28.45 5.69 -8.47
CA GLN A 51 28.21 5.34 -7.06
C GLN A 51 27.92 3.84 -6.94
N ILE A 52 28.68 3.16 -6.08
CA ILE A 52 28.35 1.81 -5.65
C ILE A 52 27.31 1.87 -4.53
N GLU A 53 26.23 1.11 -4.70
CA GLU A 53 25.18 0.93 -3.70
C GLU A 53 25.13 -0.54 -3.29
N LEU A 54 25.04 -0.80 -1.98
CA LEU A 54 24.83 -2.10 -1.37
C LEU A 54 23.49 -2.09 -0.64
N GLU A 55 22.56 -2.97 -1.00
CA GLU A 55 21.18 -3.04 -0.46
C GLU A 55 20.44 -1.67 -0.49
N GLY A 56 20.70 -0.85 -1.52
CA GLY A 56 20.15 0.50 -1.66
C GLY A 56 20.76 1.54 -0.71
N ARG A 57 21.87 1.22 -0.04
CA ARG A 57 22.66 2.11 0.82
C ARG A 57 24.08 2.24 0.27
N ARG A 58 24.85 3.17 0.82
CA ARG A 58 26.29 3.23 0.56
C ARG A 58 27.04 2.12 1.30
N PRO A 59 28.28 1.78 0.91
CA PRO A 59 29.09 0.82 1.64
C PRO A 59 29.11 1.12 3.15
N PRO A 60 28.89 0.10 4.00
CA PRO A 60 28.79 0.28 5.43
C PRO A 60 30.14 0.69 6.03
N LEU A 61 30.10 1.47 7.11
CA LEU A 61 31.28 1.82 7.90
C LEU A 61 31.57 0.71 8.92
N MET A 62 32.85 0.46 9.16
CA MET A 62 33.33 -0.37 10.27
C MET A 62 33.04 0.31 11.62
N PRO A 63 33.04 -0.42 12.75
CA PRO A 63 32.88 0.17 14.08
C PRO A 63 33.89 1.28 14.40
N SER A 64 35.07 1.26 13.75
CA SER A 64 36.08 2.31 13.82
C SER A 64 35.72 3.60 13.06
N GLY A 65 34.58 3.64 12.38
CA GLY A 65 34.14 4.76 11.54
C GLY A 65 34.79 4.80 10.15
N LYS A 66 35.64 3.82 9.81
CA LYS A 66 36.32 3.74 8.50
C LYS A 66 35.52 2.92 7.50
N SER A 67 35.53 3.29 6.23
CA SER A 67 34.98 2.46 5.15
C SER A 67 35.98 1.38 4.69
N LEU A 68 37.26 1.74 4.56
CA LEU A 68 38.39 0.82 4.36
C LEU A 68 39.57 1.23 5.25
N PRO A 69 40.51 0.31 5.55
CA PRO A 69 41.68 0.62 6.39
C PRO A 69 42.53 1.79 5.88
N CYS A 70 42.56 2.01 4.56
CA CYS A 70 43.29 3.09 3.90
C CYS A 70 42.64 4.48 4.04
N PHE A 71 41.38 4.56 4.46
CA PHE A 71 40.69 5.83 4.69
C PHE A 71 40.77 6.26 6.16
N GLN A 72 40.67 7.56 6.37
CA GLN A 72 40.57 8.12 7.72
C GLN A 72 39.18 7.83 8.31
N PRO A 73 39.05 7.73 9.64
CA PRO A 73 37.75 7.59 10.28
C PRO A 73 36.82 8.75 9.89
N TYR A 74 35.59 8.42 9.45
CA TYR A 74 34.57 9.39 9.03
C TYR A 74 35.00 10.35 7.91
N ASP A 75 35.84 9.88 6.99
CA ASP A 75 36.24 10.66 5.81
C ASP A 75 35.02 11.05 4.94
N PRO A 76 34.76 12.36 4.72
CA PRO A 76 33.65 12.83 3.91
C PRO A 76 33.88 12.70 2.40
N ALA A 77 35.07 12.25 1.96
CA ALA A 77 35.39 12.11 0.56
C ALA A 77 34.44 11.14 -0.17
N PRO A 78 34.01 11.44 -1.41
CA PRO A 78 33.11 10.58 -2.16
C PRO A 78 33.71 9.19 -2.42
N GLY A 79 35.03 9.10 -2.61
CA GLY A 79 35.75 7.83 -2.78
C GLY A 79 35.66 6.94 -1.54
N ALA A 80 35.75 7.52 -0.33
CA ALA A 80 35.55 6.78 0.92
C ALA A 80 34.11 6.26 1.06
N GLY A 81 33.14 6.95 0.46
CA GLY A 81 31.73 6.56 0.40
C GLY A 81 31.35 5.63 -0.76
N GLY A 82 32.33 5.04 -1.47
CA GLY A 82 32.07 4.09 -2.56
C GLY A 82 31.74 4.72 -3.92
N PHE A 83 32.06 5.99 -4.14
CA PHE A 83 31.97 6.60 -5.47
C PHE A 83 33.22 6.29 -6.29
N VAL A 84 33.05 5.56 -7.39
CA VAL A 84 34.14 5.16 -8.29
C VAL A 84 34.25 6.16 -9.43
N SER A 85 35.35 6.91 -9.43
CA SER A 85 35.67 7.90 -10.46
C SER A 85 36.34 7.31 -11.69
N GLY A 86 36.99 6.14 -11.53
CA GLY A 86 37.60 5.41 -12.64
C GLY A 86 36.59 4.80 -13.61
N ARG A 87 37.10 4.39 -14.76
CA ARG A 87 36.37 3.74 -15.86
C ARG A 87 37.08 2.46 -16.28
N PHE A 88 36.36 1.52 -16.87
CA PHE A 88 36.98 0.24 -17.26
C PHE A 88 38.08 0.39 -18.31
N LEU A 89 37.97 1.39 -19.21
CA LEU A 89 38.97 1.61 -20.26
C LEU A 89 40.36 1.99 -19.71
N THR A 90 40.44 2.77 -18.63
CA THR A 90 41.72 3.22 -18.04
C THR A 90 42.09 2.45 -16.77
N GLY A 91 41.24 1.54 -16.32
CA GLY A 91 41.36 0.87 -15.03
C GLY A 91 40.81 1.69 -13.85
N ILE A 92 40.65 1.00 -12.72
CA ILE A 92 40.10 1.53 -11.46
C ILE A 92 41.13 1.38 -10.33
N LYS A 93 41.11 2.31 -9.37
CA LYS A 93 42.08 2.31 -8.25
C LYS A 93 41.85 1.11 -7.31
N PRO A 94 42.85 0.64 -6.55
CA PRO A 94 42.67 -0.51 -5.64
C PRO A 94 41.55 -0.33 -4.60
N GLN A 95 41.37 0.88 -4.07
CA GLN A 95 40.28 1.16 -3.10
C GLN A 95 38.90 1.07 -3.77
N GLU A 96 38.79 1.62 -4.98
CA GLU A 96 37.56 1.60 -5.80
C GLU A 96 37.24 0.18 -6.29
N PHE A 97 38.26 -0.59 -6.66
CA PHE A 97 38.16 -1.99 -7.07
C PHE A 97 37.53 -2.85 -5.99
N PHE A 98 37.92 -2.65 -4.72
CA PHE A 98 37.36 -3.40 -3.62
C PHE A 98 35.85 -3.12 -3.42
N PHE A 99 35.43 -1.85 -3.49
CA PHE A 99 34.00 -1.51 -3.46
C PHE A 99 33.24 -2.09 -4.66
N HIS A 100 33.85 -2.08 -5.85
CA HIS A 100 33.25 -2.70 -7.03
C HIS A 100 33.04 -4.21 -6.84
N CYS A 101 34.00 -4.91 -6.24
CA CYS A 101 33.87 -6.33 -5.92
C CYS A 101 32.74 -6.62 -4.92
N MET A 102 32.50 -5.73 -3.95
CA MET A 102 31.36 -5.89 -3.02
C MET A 102 30.03 -5.90 -3.78
N ALA A 103 29.85 -4.96 -4.70
CA ALA A 103 28.64 -4.86 -5.51
C ALA A 103 28.44 -6.08 -6.42
N GLY A 104 29.52 -6.55 -7.04
CA GLY A 104 29.48 -7.76 -7.86
C GLY A 104 29.06 -8.99 -7.04
N ARG A 105 29.57 -9.13 -5.81
CA ARG A 105 29.23 -10.25 -4.92
C ARG A 105 27.78 -10.21 -4.46
N GLU A 106 27.21 -9.03 -4.19
CA GLU A 106 25.80 -8.88 -3.83
C GLU A 106 24.88 -9.47 -4.90
N GLY A 107 25.11 -9.12 -6.18
CA GLY A 107 24.31 -9.66 -7.29
C GLY A 107 24.39 -11.19 -7.41
N LEU A 108 25.57 -11.78 -7.16
CA LEU A 108 25.75 -13.24 -7.17
C LEU A 108 25.01 -13.91 -6.01
N VAL A 109 25.08 -13.33 -4.80
CA VAL A 109 24.38 -13.85 -3.62
C VAL A 109 22.86 -13.77 -3.81
N ASP A 110 22.38 -12.67 -4.35
CA ASP A 110 20.96 -12.47 -4.65
C ASP A 110 20.44 -13.51 -5.65
N THR A 111 21.23 -13.79 -6.68
CA THR A 111 20.92 -14.82 -7.67
C THR A 111 20.85 -16.21 -7.02
N ALA A 112 21.78 -16.55 -6.12
CA ALA A 112 21.79 -17.85 -5.46
C ALA A 112 20.61 -18.03 -4.48
N VAL A 113 20.31 -17.02 -3.66
CA VAL A 113 19.32 -17.16 -2.58
C VAL A 113 17.89 -16.99 -3.08
N LYS A 114 17.66 -16.00 -3.94
CA LYS A 114 16.29 -15.56 -4.21
C LYS A 114 15.59 -16.38 -5.31
N THR A 115 16.35 -17.03 -6.21
CA THR A 115 15.83 -17.93 -7.27
C THR A 115 15.08 -19.15 -6.73
N SER A 116 15.56 -19.74 -5.62
CA SER A 116 14.87 -20.88 -4.98
C SER A 116 13.43 -20.56 -4.56
N ARG A 117 13.16 -19.30 -4.19
CA ARG A 117 11.85 -18.88 -3.65
C ARG A 117 10.80 -18.67 -4.73
N SER A 118 11.18 -18.20 -5.92
CA SER A 118 10.26 -18.05 -7.05
C SER A 118 9.78 -19.41 -7.56
N GLY A 119 10.68 -20.39 -7.66
CA GLY A 119 10.34 -21.74 -8.12
C GLY A 119 9.32 -22.44 -7.23
N TYR A 120 9.46 -22.31 -5.90
CA TYR A 120 8.48 -22.86 -4.96
C TYR A 120 7.10 -22.20 -5.11
N LEU A 121 7.05 -20.88 -5.24
CA LEU A 121 5.82 -20.14 -5.47
C LEU A 121 5.13 -20.62 -6.76
N GLN A 122 5.88 -20.74 -7.86
CA GLN A 122 5.35 -21.21 -9.14
C GLN A 122 4.77 -22.63 -9.01
N ARG A 123 5.49 -23.57 -8.37
CA ARG A 123 4.99 -24.93 -8.14
C ARG A 123 3.67 -24.94 -7.37
N CYS A 124 3.57 -24.14 -6.31
CA CYS A 124 2.33 -24.04 -5.54
C CYS A 124 1.17 -23.53 -6.40
N VAL A 125 1.38 -22.47 -7.19
CA VAL A 125 0.31 -21.90 -8.03
C VAL A 125 -0.09 -22.89 -9.14
N ILE A 126 0.87 -23.52 -9.81
CA ILE A 126 0.61 -24.55 -10.83
C ILE A 126 -0.26 -25.66 -10.26
N LYS A 127 0.10 -26.20 -9.08
CA LYS A 127 -0.61 -27.34 -8.51
C LYS A 127 -2.07 -27.04 -8.15
N HIS A 128 -2.41 -25.80 -7.83
CA HIS A 128 -3.80 -25.40 -7.54
C HIS A 128 -4.59 -25.04 -8.79
N LEU A 129 -3.92 -24.62 -9.88
CA LEU A 129 -4.58 -24.17 -11.11
C LEU A 129 -4.51 -25.20 -12.25
N GLU A 130 -3.85 -26.35 -12.06
CA GLU A 130 -3.66 -27.36 -13.12
C GLU A 130 -4.97 -27.94 -13.67
N GLY A 131 -6.04 -27.95 -12.87
CA GLY A 131 -7.35 -28.46 -13.26
C GLY A 131 -8.24 -27.45 -13.99
N LEU A 132 -7.85 -26.17 -14.09
CA LEU A 132 -8.68 -25.14 -14.72
C LEU A 132 -8.57 -25.16 -16.24
N VAL A 133 -9.67 -25.49 -16.89
CA VAL A 133 -9.79 -25.64 -18.34
C VAL A 133 -11.03 -24.90 -18.84
N VAL A 134 -10.93 -24.33 -20.04
CA VAL A 134 -12.09 -23.74 -20.74
C VAL A 134 -12.98 -24.84 -21.30
N GLN A 135 -14.27 -24.80 -21.00
CA GLN A 135 -15.24 -25.77 -21.49
C GLN A 135 -15.93 -25.29 -22.77
N TYR A 136 -16.65 -26.19 -23.45
CA TYR A 136 -17.38 -25.89 -24.69
C TYR A 136 -18.51 -24.86 -24.54
N ASP A 137 -18.92 -24.55 -23.31
CA ASP A 137 -19.84 -23.44 -23.01
C ASP A 137 -19.12 -22.10 -22.78
N MET A 138 -17.81 -22.05 -23.05
CA MET A 138 -16.88 -20.93 -22.80
C MET A 138 -16.65 -20.60 -21.32
N THR A 139 -17.18 -21.40 -20.40
CA THR A 139 -16.92 -21.23 -18.96
C THR A 139 -15.58 -21.85 -18.57
N VAL A 140 -14.89 -21.26 -17.59
CA VAL A 140 -13.68 -21.84 -17.00
C VAL A 140 -14.10 -22.68 -15.82
N ARG A 141 -13.82 -23.98 -15.88
CA ARG A 141 -14.17 -24.94 -14.83
C ARG A 141 -12.95 -25.66 -14.31
N ASP A 142 -13.01 -26.03 -13.04
CA ASP A 142 -12.07 -26.98 -12.45
C ASP A 142 -12.45 -28.43 -12.82
N SER A 143 -11.54 -29.36 -12.55
CA SER A 143 -11.65 -30.80 -12.81
C SER A 143 -12.84 -31.48 -12.11
N ASP A 144 -13.38 -30.87 -11.05
CA ASP A 144 -14.58 -31.32 -10.33
C ASP A 144 -15.89 -30.82 -10.96
N GLY A 145 -15.81 -29.98 -12.00
CA GLY A 145 -16.94 -29.37 -12.68
C GLY A 145 -17.41 -28.04 -12.08
N SER A 146 -16.76 -27.57 -11.01
CA SER A 146 -17.05 -26.27 -10.39
C SER A 146 -16.70 -25.13 -11.33
N VAL A 147 -17.61 -24.17 -11.51
CA VAL A 147 -17.42 -23.00 -12.36
C VAL A 147 -16.63 -21.93 -11.59
N VAL A 148 -15.47 -21.53 -12.12
CA VAL A 148 -14.61 -20.48 -11.54
C VAL A 148 -14.83 -19.14 -12.23
N GLN A 149 -14.96 -19.14 -13.58
CA GLN A 149 -15.30 -17.95 -14.37
C GLN A 149 -16.37 -18.30 -15.40
N PHE A 150 -17.30 -17.38 -15.64
CA PHE A 150 -18.34 -17.56 -16.68
C PHE A 150 -17.79 -17.38 -18.10
N LEU A 151 -16.74 -16.58 -18.25
CA LEU A 151 -16.03 -16.37 -19.50
C LEU A 151 -14.57 -16.09 -19.16
N TYR A 152 -13.64 -16.71 -19.87
CA TYR A 152 -12.21 -16.51 -19.63
C TYR A 152 -11.84 -15.03 -19.76
N GLY A 153 -11.24 -14.43 -18.73
CA GLY A 153 -10.85 -13.01 -18.78
C GLY A 153 -12.02 -12.01 -18.89
N GLU A 154 -13.26 -12.45 -18.65
CA GLU A 154 -14.51 -11.70 -18.89
C GLU A 154 -14.79 -11.34 -20.37
N ASP A 155 -13.89 -11.65 -21.30
CA ASP A 155 -14.02 -11.35 -22.74
C ASP A 155 -13.86 -12.57 -23.66
N GLY A 156 -13.33 -13.67 -23.14
CA GLY A 156 -13.18 -14.96 -23.82
C GLY A 156 -11.99 -15.03 -24.76
N LEU A 157 -11.09 -14.04 -24.72
CA LEU A 157 -10.00 -13.91 -25.67
C LEU A 157 -8.75 -14.66 -25.25
N ASP A 158 -8.05 -15.22 -26.25
CA ASP A 158 -6.73 -15.80 -26.09
C ASP A 158 -5.64 -14.72 -26.20
N ILE A 159 -4.76 -14.66 -25.21
CA ILE A 159 -3.77 -13.60 -24.99
C ILE A 159 -2.83 -13.41 -26.19
N PRO A 160 -2.13 -14.43 -26.73
CA PRO A 160 -1.31 -14.33 -27.94
C PRO A 160 -2.08 -13.78 -29.15
N LYS A 161 -3.38 -14.09 -29.31
CA LYS A 161 -4.19 -13.62 -30.44
C LYS A 161 -4.62 -12.15 -30.30
N THR A 162 -4.59 -11.57 -29.09
CA THR A 162 -5.05 -10.19 -28.82
C THR A 162 -4.18 -9.06 -29.36
N GLN A 163 -2.94 -9.31 -29.77
CA GLN A 163 -1.97 -8.25 -30.13
C GLN A 163 -2.50 -7.28 -31.19
N PHE A 164 -3.23 -7.81 -32.17
CA PHE A 164 -3.80 -7.04 -33.27
C PHE A 164 -5.17 -6.43 -32.96
N LEU A 165 -5.79 -6.73 -31.81
CA LEU A 165 -7.05 -6.11 -31.38
C LEU A 165 -6.84 -4.75 -30.69
N GLN A 166 -5.58 -4.32 -30.55
CA GLN A 166 -5.26 -3.02 -29.98
C GLN A 166 -5.47 -1.87 -30.99
N PRO A 167 -5.95 -0.69 -30.55
CA PRO A 167 -6.24 0.43 -31.45
C PRO A 167 -5.05 0.89 -32.31
N ARG A 168 -3.81 0.68 -31.84
CA ARG A 168 -2.59 1.03 -32.58
C ARG A 168 -2.39 0.16 -33.83
N GLN A 169 -2.96 -1.03 -33.86
CA GLN A 169 -2.81 -2.01 -34.95
C GLN A 169 -3.99 -2.00 -35.94
N PHE A 170 -5.01 -1.18 -35.70
CA PHE A 170 -6.16 -1.07 -36.61
C PHE A 170 -5.78 -0.54 -38.00
N PRO A 171 -4.89 0.47 -38.13
CA PRO A 171 -4.41 0.89 -39.45
C PRO A 171 -3.72 -0.25 -40.22
N PHE A 172 -2.93 -1.07 -39.53
CA PHE A 172 -2.29 -2.24 -40.14
C PHE A 172 -3.29 -3.28 -40.64
N ILE A 173 -4.41 -3.48 -39.92
CA ILE A 173 -5.48 -4.39 -40.37
C ILE A 173 -6.20 -3.81 -41.59
N GLU A 174 -6.43 -2.50 -41.59
CA GLU A 174 -7.08 -1.79 -42.69
C GLU A 174 -6.25 -1.83 -43.98
N GLU A 175 -4.95 -1.54 -43.90
CA GLU A 175 -4.02 -1.61 -45.03
C GLU A 175 -3.95 -3.02 -45.64
N ASN A 176 -4.13 -4.06 -44.81
CA ASN A 176 -4.05 -5.47 -45.24
C ASN A 176 -5.43 -6.13 -45.41
N TYR A 177 -6.50 -5.34 -45.56
CA TYR A 177 -7.88 -5.83 -45.62
C TYR A 177 -8.06 -6.93 -46.69
N GLU A 178 -7.65 -6.67 -47.93
CA GLU A 178 -7.83 -7.61 -49.06
C GLU A 178 -7.11 -8.94 -48.82
N VAL A 179 -5.89 -8.89 -48.29
CA VAL A 179 -5.09 -10.09 -47.98
C VAL A 179 -5.78 -10.94 -46.91
N ILE A 180 -6.32 -10.29 -45.87
CA ILE A 180 -7.04 -10.99 -44.79
C ILE A 180 -8.35 -11.58 -45.32
N LYS A 181 -9.07 -10.82 -46.14
CA LYS A 181 -10.33 -11.23 -46.74
C LYS A 181 -10.18 -12.50 -47.57
N THR A 182 -9.19 -12.53 -48.47
CA THR A 182 -8.92 -13.69 -49.34
C THR A 182 -8.35 -14.88 -48.56
N SER A 183 -7.36 -14.66 -47.70
CA SER A 183 -6.68 -15.76 -46.99
C SER A 183 -7.59 -16.51 -46.01
N GLN A 184 -8.58 -15.83 -45.44
CA GLN A 184 -9.46 -16.41 -44.43
C GLN A 184 -10.86 -16.77 -44.94
N GLY A 185 -11.13 -16.62 -46.25
CA GLY A 185 -12.42 -16.96 -46.85
C GLY A 185 -13.59 -16.19 -46.24
N MET A 186 -13.41 -14.89 -45.95
CA MET A 186 -14.38 -14.13 -45.16
C MET A 186 -15.77 -14.06 -45.78
N ASP A 187 -15.89 -14.03 -47.10
CA ASP A 187 -17.18 -13.91 -47.79
C ASP A 187 -18.07 -15.15 -47.52
N GLU A 188 -17.49 -16.35 -47.46
CA GLU A 188 -18.21 -17.59 -47.14
C GLU A 188 -18.67 -17.60 -45.67
N VAL A 189 -17.83 -17.10 -44.77
CA VAL A 189 -18.12 -17.05 -43.34
C VAL A 189 -19.20 -16.02 -43.02
N LEU A 190 -19.10 -14.81 -43.59
CA LEU A 190 -20.10 -13.75 -43.39
C LEU A 190 -21.48 -14.13 -43.93
N ALA A 191 -21.57 -15.00 -44.94
CA ALA A 191 -22.85 -15.50 -45.45
C ALA A 191 -23.64 -16.34 -44.41
N HIS A 192 -22.95 -16.98 -43.46
CA HIS A 192 -23.56 -17.85 -42.45
C HIS A 192 -23.78 -17.15 -41.10
N LEU A 193 -23.26 -15.94 -40.91
CA LEU A 193 -23.23 -15.25 -39.62
C LEU A 193 -24.20 -14.06 -39.60
N ASP A 194 -25.12 -14.03 -38.64
CA ASP A 194 -26.04 -12.90 -38.44
C ASP A 194 -25.54 -11.92 -37.36
N PRO A 195 -25.18 -10.67 -37.71
CA PRO A 195 -24.80 -9.63 -36.74
C PRO A 195 -25.98 -8.85 -36.14
N GLN A 196 -27.22 -9.05 -36.62
CA GLN A 196 -28.32 -8.13 -36.31
C GLN A 196 -28.69 -8.13 -34.82
N ALA A 197 -28.78 -9.30 -34.19
CA ALA A 197 -29.14 -9.41 -32.78
C ALA A 197 -28.16 -8.64 -31.87
N ALA A 198 -26.86 -8.81 -32.09
CA ALA A 198 -25.82 -8.11 -31.32
C ALA A 198 -25.88 -6.59 -31.56
N ARG A 199 -26.03 -6.15 -32.81
CA ARG A 199 -26.16 -4.71 -33.15
C ARG A 199 -27.38 -4.07 -32.49
N GLN A 200 -28.54 -4.73 -32.52
CA GLN A 200 -29.76 -4.24 -31.88
C GLN A 200 -29.58 -4.08 -30.37
N HIS A 201 -28.90 -5.03 -29.73
CA HIS A 201 -28.60 -4.99 -28.30
C HIS A 201 -27.64 -3.86 -27.94
N PHE A 202 -26.53 -3.69 -28.69
CA PHE A 202 -25.63 -2.55 -28.50
C PHE A 202 -26.36 -1.22 -28.69
N ALA A 203 -27.23 -1.10 -29.69
CA ALA A 203 -28.05 0.09 -29.88
C ALA A 203 -29.01 0.31 -28.69
N ALA A 204 -29.53 -0.73 -28.06
CA ALA A 204 -30.35 -0.61 -26.85
C ALA A 204 -29.52 -0.12 -25.65
N ILE A 205 -28.30 -0.65 -25.46
CA ILE A 205 -27.36 -0.20 -24.43
C ILE A 205 -27.01 1.28 -24.63
N GLN A 206 -26.68 1.70 -25.85
CA GLN A 206 -26.35 3.09 -26.15
C GLN A 206 -27.55 4.03 -25.94
N ARG A 207 -28.75 3.62 -26.38
CA ARG A 207 -30.00 4.36 -26.10
C ARG A 207 -30.27 4.50 -24.60
N TRP A 208 -29.91 3.49 -23.80
CA TRP A 208 -30.04 3.55 -22.35
C TRP A 208 -28.99 4.48 -21.73
N LYS A 209 -27.73 4.41 -22.15
CA LYS A 209 -26.62 5.29 -21.70
C LYS A 209 -26.90 6.76 -22.04
N ALA A 210 -27.40 7.05 -23.24
CA ALA A 210 -27.78 8.41 -23.63
C ALA A 210 -28.90 9.01 -22.75
N LYS A 211 -29.82 8.17 -22.25
CA LYS A 211 -30.92 8.61 -21.37
C LYS A 211 -30.49 8.78 -19.90
N LYS A 212 -29.35 8.21 -19.49
CA LYS A 212 -28.90 8.22 -18.08
C LYS A 212 -27.41 8.48 -17.98
N GLU A 213 -27.03 9.62 -17.42
CA GLU A 213 -25.62 9.98 -17.17
C GLU A 213 -24.86 9.00 -16.24
N VAL A 214 -25.57 8.27 -15.38
CA VAL A 214 -24.96 7.34 -14.40
C VAL A 214 -25.39 5.91 -14.68
N ALA A 215 -24.42 5.03 -14.96
CA ALA A 215 -24.63 3.63 -15.34
C ALA A 215 -25.26 2.75 -14.24
N CYS A 216 -25.07 3.12 -12.98
CA CYS A 216 -25.67 2.43 -11.82
C CYS A 216 -25.94 3.44 -10.70
N PRO A 217 -27.07 4.17 -10.74
CA PRO A 217 -27.47 4.90 -9.56
C PRO A 217 -27.72 3.88 -8.44
N ARG A 218 -26.98 3.96 -7.32
CA ARG A 218 -27.30 3.25 -6.06
C ARG A 218 -28.62 3.73 -5.43
N ARG A 219 -29.54 4.22 -6.24
CA ARG A 219 -30.84 4.77 -5.87
C ARG A 219 -31.90 3.81 -6.38
N GLY A 220 -32.32 2.89 -5.51
CA GLY A 220 -33.46 2.02 -5.79
C GLY A 220 -34.76 2.82 -5.91
N ALA A 221 -35.80 2.18 -6.45
CA ALA A 221 -37.13 2.78 -6.60
C ALA A 221 -37.65 3.40 -5.29
N PHE A 222 -37.47 2.68 -4.17
CA PHE A 222 -37.82 3.17 -2.83
C PHE A 222 -37.01 4.40 -2.40
N LEU A 223 -35.73 4.48 -2.76
CA LEU A 223 -34.87 5.60 -2.38
C LEU A 223 -35.25 6.89 -3.12
N LEU A 224 -35.62 6.78 -4.40
CA LEU A 224 -36.17 7.91 -5.17
C LEU A 224 -37.52 8.39 -4.61
N PHE A 225 -38.37 7.45 -4.21
CA PHE A 225 -39.63 7.75 -3.54
C PHE A 225 -39.39 8.45 -2.20
N SER A 226 -38.49 7.90 -1.38
CA SER A 226 -38.10 8.46 -0.09
C SER A 226 -37.56 9.88 -0.24
N GLN A 227 -36.62 10.14 -1.15
CA GLN A 227 -36.09 11.49 -1.35
C GLN A 227 -37.16 12.52 -1.71
N LYS A 228 -38.18 12.12 -2.48
CA LYS A 228 -39.26 13.01 -2.91
C LYS A 228 -40.31 13.26 -1.83
N LYS A 229 -40.62 12.25 -1.00
CA LYS A 229 -41.70 12.31 0.00
C LYS A 229 -41.22 12.63 1.42
N MET A 230 -39.98 12.31 1.76
CA MET A 230 -39.41 12.52 3.10
C MET A 230 -39.30 14.00 3.46
N ALA A 231 -39.03 14.91 2.49
CA ALA A 231 -39.00 16.35 2.76
C ALA A 231 -40.37 16.86 3.25
N LYS A 232 -41.45 16.47 2.57
CA LYS A 232 -42.83 16.82 2.95
C LYS A 232 -43.24 16.21 4.30
N LEU A 233 -42.92 14.94 4.53
CA LEU A 233 -43.28 14.25 5.79
C LEU A 233 -42.52 14.78 7.01
N LYS A 234 -41.27 15.27 6.83
CA LYS A 234 -40.50 15.92 7.89
C LYS A 234 -41.05 17.30 8.27
N GLU A 235 -41.63 18.02 7.32
CA GLU A 235 -42.29 19.31 7.58
C GLU A 235 -43.65 19.14 8.25
N THR A 236 -44.37 18.05 7.96
CA THR A 236 -45.70 17.77 8.54
C THR A 236 -45.62 17.20 9.96
N ILE A 237 -44.53 16.49 10.30
CA ILE A 237 -44.38 15.76 11.57
C ILE A 237 -43.14 16.29 12.30
N SER A 238 -43.29 17.49 12.86
CA SER A 238 -42.30 18.18 13.71
C SER A 238 -42.43 17.77 15.19
N GLY A 239 -42.78 16.51 15.46
CA GLY A 239 -43.01 16.01 16.82
C GLY A 239 -42.03 14.90 17.19
N THR A 240 -41.31 15.07 18.30
CA THR A 240 -40.48 14.06 18.97
C THR A 240 -41.33 12.90 19.48
N GLY A 241 -41.65 11.94 18.61
CA GLY A 241 -42.21 10.64 19.00
C GLY A 241 -41.07 9.66 19.32
N GLU A 242 -41.29 8.80 20.33
CA GLU A 242 -40.35 7.75 20.71
C GLU A 242 -40.01 6.84 19.53
N SER A 243 -38.71 6.58 19.37
CA SER A 243 -38.21 5.75 18.28
C SER A 243 -38.38 4.27 18.61
N VAL A 244 -39.38 3.64 18.00
CA VAL A 244 -39.49 2.18 18.05
C VAL A 244 -38.40 1.60 17.14
N ASN A 245 -37.49 0.79 17.70
CA ASN A 245 -36.39 0.13 16.99
C ASN A 245 -35.45 1.07 16.18
N GLY A 246 -35.21 2.29 16.66
CA GLY A 246 -34.29 3.24 16.01
C GLY A 246 -34.82 3.88 14.73
N ARG A 247 -36.10 3.71 14.40
CA ARG A 247 -36.78 4.37 13.28
C ARG A 247 -37.69 5.49 13.80
N ASN A 248 -37.71 6.63 13.11
CA ASN A 248 -38.57 7.76 13.47
C ASN A 248 -39.99 7.55 12.95
N ALA A 249 -41.02 8.10 13.61
CA ALA A 249 -42.42 8.08 13.17
C ALA A 249 -42.64 8.43 11.67
N PRO A 250 -42.04 9.52 11.11
CA PRO A 250 -42.17 9.82 9.68
C PRO A 250 -41.52 8.77 8.74
N THR A 251 -40.62 7.93 9.25
CA THR A 251 -40.01 6.84 8.47
C THR A 251 -40.92 5.62 8.40
N LEU A 252 -41.68 5.33 9.46
CA LEU A 252 -42.68 4.25 9.47
C LEU A 252 -43.85 4.58 8.54
N GLN A 253 -44.36 5.82 8.60
CA GLN A 253 -45.43 6.26 7.71
C GLN A 253 -45.00 6.30 6.24
N LEU A 254 -43.72 6.61 5.95
CA LEU A 254 -43.17 6.53 4.60
C LEU A 254 -43.15 5.09 4.07
N LEU A 255 -42.86 4.11 4.92
CA LEU A 255 -42.87 2.68 4.56
C LEU A 255 -44.29 2.19 4.28
N GLU A 256 -45.25 2.56 5.13
CA GLU A 256 -46.67 2.29 4.91
C GLU A 256 -47.15 2.89 3.59
N GLN A 257 -46.83 4.16 3.33
CA GLN A 257 -47.17 4.84 2.07
C GLN A 257 -46.54 4.19 0.84
N TRP A 258 -45.36 3.58 0.96
CA TRP A 258 -44.74 2.85 -0.15
C TRP A 258 -45.40 1.49 -0.38
N ASN A 259 -45.74 0.79 0.70
CA ASN A 259 -46.37 -0.53 0.63
C ASN A 259 -47.82 -0.43 0.12
N SER A 260 -48.55 0.62 0.50
CA SER A 260 -49.92 0.90 0.06
C SER A 260 -50.02 1.50 -1.35
N LEU A 261 -48.90 1.67 -2.05
CA LEU A 261 -48.82 2.37 -3.32
C LEU A 261 -49.11 1.40 -4.49
N ASP A 262 -49.90 1.84 -5.47
CA ASP A 262 -50.26 1.00 -6.62
C ASP A 262 -49.03 0.54 -7.43
N GLU A 263 -49.10 -0.67 -7.99
CA GLU A 263 -48.02 -1.27 -8.78
C GLU A 263 -47.63 -0.42 -10.00
N THR A 264 -48.60 0.25 -10.65
CA THR A 264 -48.34 1.17 -11.77
C THR A 264 -47.46 2.35 -11.36
N SER A 265 -47.65 2.84 -10.14
CA SER A 265 -46.89 3.96 -9.60
C SER A 265 -45.53 3.51 -9.05
N LYS A 266 -45.42 2.30 -8.49
CA LYS A 266 -44.13 1.66 -8.18
C LYS A 266 -43.29 1.45 -9.44
N LEU A 267 -43.90 0.99 -10.54
CA LEU A 267 -43.25 0.82 -11.85
C LEU A 267 -42.71 2.14 -12.42
N LYS A 268 -43.33 3.30 -12.15
CA LYS A 268 -42.75 4.61 -12.54
C LYS A 268 -41.41 4.88 -11.86
N TYR A 269 -41.26 4.52 -10.58
CA TYR A 269 -39.99 4.62 -9.86
C TYR A 269 -39.03 3.49 -10.25
N GLY A 270 -39.54 2.30 -10.55
CA GLY A 270 -38.79 1.17 -11.10
C GLY A 270 -38.14 1.48 -12.45
N ARG A 271 -38.88 2.06 -13.40
CA ARG A 271 -38.36 2.48 -14.72
C ARG A 271 -37.25 3.53 -14.59
N LYS A 272 -37.36 4.45 -13.63
CA LYS A 272 -36.31 5.45 -13.36
C LYS A 272 -35.06 4.83 -12.74
N SER A 273 -35.23 3.83 -11.89
CA SER A 273 -34.14 3.08 -11.25
C SER A 273 -33.70 1.83 -12.04
N SER A 274 -34.21 1.62 -13.26
CA SER A 274 -33.85 0.46 -14.07
C SER A 274 -32.34 0.38 -14.28
N ARG A 275 -31.79 -0.82 -14.11
CA ARG A 275 -30.37 -1.09 -14.30
C ARG A 275 -30.00 -0.97 -15.78
N CYS A 276 -28.72 -0.78 -16.06
CA CYS A 276 -28.19 -0.94 -17.41
C CYS A 276 -28.56 -2.35 -17.90
N PRO A 277 -28.97 -2.53 -19.16
CA PRO A 277 -29.03 -3.85 -19.77
C PRO A 277 -27.71 -4.60 -19.58
N GLU A 278 -27.78 -5.92 -19.52
CA GLU A 278 -26.59 -6.76 -19.36
C GLU A 278 -25.65 -6.63 -20.57
N PRO A 279 -24.33 -6.81 -20.38
CA PRO A 279 -23.38 -6.81 -21.49
C PRO A 279 -23.75 -7.83 -22.56
N SER A 280 -23.41 -7.53 -23.82
CA SER A 280 -23.58 -8.44 -24.97
C SER A 280 -23.05 -9.84 -24.69
N LEU A 281 -21.83 -9.95 -24.16
CA LEU A 281 -21.17 -11.23 -23.86
C LEU A 281 -21.90 -12.08 -22.81
N GLY A 282 -22.74 -11.47 -21.96
CA GLY A 282 -23.53 -12.21 -20.97
C GLY A 282 -24.80 -12.85 -21.55
N LEU A 283 -25.34 -12.27 -22.63
CA LEU A 283 -26.56 -12.75 -23.29
C LEU A 283 -26.27 -13.58 -24.53
N PHE A 284 -25.22 -13.19 -25.27
CA PHE A 284 -24.89 -13.70 -26.58
C PHE A 284 -23.49 -14.32 -26.55
N ARG A 285 -23.47 -15.63 -26.73
CA ARG A 285 -22.25 -16.44 -26.76
C ARG A 285 -21.34 -16.03 -27.93
N PRO A 286 -20.13 -15.51 -27.68
CA PRO A 286 -19.30 -14.88 -28.72
C PRO A 286 -18.81 -15.85 -29.79
N ASP A 287 -18.81 -17.15 -29.51
CA ASP A 287 -18.47 -18.20 -30.46
C ASP A 287 -19.57 -18.45 -31.50
N ILE A 288 -20.84 -18.25 -31.14
CA ILE A 288 -22.01 -18.53 -32.01
C ILE A 288 -22.56 -17.24 -32.62
N SER A 289 -22.78 -16.22 -31.80
CA SER A 289 -23.42 -14.97 -32.23
C SER A 289 -22.39 -13.97 -32.73
N PHE A 290 -22.38 -13.74 -34.04
CA PHE A 290 -21.47 -12.79 -34.65
C PHE A 290 -21.73 -11.35 -34.17
N GLY A 291 -20.65 -10.62 -33.91
CA GLY A 291 -20.72 -9.26 -33.40
C GLY A 291 -20.96 -9.15 -31.89
N SER A 292 -21.07 -10.26 -31.15
CA SER A 292 -21.01 -10.24 -29.68
C SER A 292 -19.56 -10.02 -29.22
N VAL A 293 -19.26 -8.77 -28.86
CA VAL A 293 -17.92 -8.32 -28.44
C VAL A 293 -17.99 -7.63 -27.08
N SER A 294 -16.85 -7.33 -26.46
CA SER A 294 -16.81 -6.55 -25.23
C SER A 294 -17.24 -5.08 -25.46
N GLU A 295 -17.83 -4.44 -24.45
CA GLU A 295 -18.23 -3.03 -24.56
C GLU A 295 -17.04 -2.08 -24.76
N SER A 296 -15.88 -2.42 -24.17
CA SER A 296 -14.65 -1.67 -24.33
C SER A 296 -14.16 -1.72 -25.77
N PHE A 297 -14.10 -2.92 -26.37
CA PHE A 297 -13.71 -3.11 -27.76
C PHE A 297 -14.68 -2.46 -28.73
N HIS A 298 -15.99 -2.59 -28.49
CA HIS A 298 -17.00 -1.88 -29.28
C HIS A 298 -16.79 -0.35 -29.22
N SER A 299 -16.56 0.21 -28.03
CA SER A 299 -16.28 1.65 -27.90
C SER A 299 -14.99 2.08 -28.59
N ILE A 300 -13.94 1.26 -28.56
CA ILE A 300 -12.66 1.52 -29.24
C ILE A 300 -12.85 1.50 -30.75
N THR A 301 -13.58 0.50 -31.26
CA THR A 301 -13.88 0.33 -32.69
C THR A 301 -14.69 1.50 -33.23
N GLU A 302 -15.77 1.88 -32.55
CA GLU A 302 -16.61 3.01 -32.99
C GLU A 302 -15.85 4.35 -32.94
N LYS A 303 -14.99 4.56 -31.94
CA LYS A 303 -14.12 5.76 -31.90
C LYS A 303 -13.16 5.80 -33.09
N TYR A 304 -12.58 4.66 -33.46
CA TYR A 304 -11.69 4.56 -34.61
C TYR A 304 -12.44 4.87 -35.91
N LEU A 305 -13.59 4.23 -36.15
CA LEU A 305 -14.42 4.46 -37.33
C LEU A 305 -14.88 5.93 -37.44
N GLN A 306 -15.28 6.55 -36.32
CA GLN A 306 -15.63 7.97 -36.28
C GLN A 306 -14.44 8.89 -36.61
N SER A 307 -13.25 8.59 -36.08
CA SER A 307 -12.05 9.37 -36.39
C SER A 307 -11.62 9.26 -37.86
N ARG A 308 -11.82 8.09 -38.46
CA ARG A 308 -11.52 7.80 -39.87
C ARG A 308 -12.45 8.54 -40.83
N ASN A 309 -13.75 8.55 -40.54
CA ASN A 309 -14.75 9.26 -41.36
C ASN A 309 -14.48 10.77 -41.50
N ASN A 310 -13.71 11.35 -40.57
CA ASN A 310 -13.31 12.76 -40.62
C ASN A 310 -12.02 12.99 -41.44
N MET A 311 -11.25 11.94 -41.77
CA MET A 311 -9.87 12.05 -42.26
C MET A 311 -9.65 11.52 -43.68
N SER A 312 -10.51 10.64 -44.22
CA SER A 312 -10.23 9.94 -45.48
C SER A 312 -11.49 9.59 -46.26
N GLN A 313 -11.45 9.81 -47.58
CA GLN A 313 -12.55 9.55 -48.52
C GLN A 313 -12.35 8.25 -49.33
N ASP A 314 -11.34 7.44 -48.99
CA ASP A 314 -10.89 6.31 -49.82
C ASP A 314 -11.42 4.91 -49.43
N SER A 315 -11.93 4.26 -50.49
CA SER A 315 -12.18 2.85 -50.85
C SER A 315 -12.81 1.81 -49.90
N LEU A 316 -12.64 1.86 -48.58
CA LEU A 316 -13.13 0.77 -47.69
C LEU A 316 -14.32 1.21 -46.83
N ASP A 317 -15.46 0.57 -47.08
CA ASP A 317 -16.69 0.77 -46.33
C ASP A 317 -16.51 0.54 -44.81
N SER A 318 -17.07 1.46 -44.01
CA SER A 318 -16.99 1.42 -42.55
C SER A 318 -17.65 0.18 -41.96
N ASP A 319 -18.71 -0.32 -42.59
CA ASP A 319 -19.41 -1.52 -42.14
C ASP A 319 -18.58 -2.78 -42.42
N SER A 320 -17.92 -2.83 -43.59
CA SER A 320 -16.99 -3.91 -43.96
C SER A 320 -15.79 -3.98 -43.01
N LEU A 321 -15.19 -2.84 -42.65
CA LEU A 321 -14.10 -2.80 -41.67
C LEU A 321 -14.57 -3.21 -40.26
N ARG A 322 -15.78 -2.81 -39.86
CA ARG A 322 -16.38 -3.25 -38.59
C ARG A 322 -16.56 -4.77 -38.56
N GLN A 323 -17.07 -5.36 -39.64
CA GLN A 323 -17.22 -6.81 -39.77
C GLN A 323 -15.87 -7.53 -39.69
N LEU A 324 -14.83 -7.00 -40.34
CA LEU A 324 -13.47 -7.55 -40.23
C LEU A 324 -12.95 -7.54 -38.79
N LEU A 325 -13.11 -6.44 -38.07
CA LEU A 325 -12.67 -6.34 -36.68
C LEU A 325 -13.45 -7.29 -35.75
N GLN A 326 -14.76 -7.43 -35.97
CA GLN A 326 -15.61 -8.38 -35.24
C GLN A 326 -15.25 -9.84 -35.57
N TYR A 327 -14.93 -10.13 -36.82
CA TYR A 327 -14.48 -11.44 -37.25
C TYR A 327 -13.13 -11.80 -36.62
N LYS A 328 -12.19 -10.85 -36.61
CA LYS A 328 -10.90 -11.03 -35.95
C LYS A 328 -11.05 -11.24 -34.44
N TRP A 329 -12.01 -10.57 -33.80
CA TRP A 329 -12.36 -10.82 -32.40
C TRP A 329 -12.81 -12.27 -32.19
N GLN A 330 -13.77 -12.76 -32.98
CA GLN A 330 -14.29 -14.13 -32.84
C GLN A 330 -13.20 -15.18 -33.10
N ARG A 331 -12.30 -14.95 -34.06
CA ARG A 331 -11.14 -15.81 -34.32
C ARG A 331 -10.08 -15.78 -33.22
N SER A 332 -10.10 -14.75 -32.38
CA SER A 332 -9.16 -14.57 -31.27
C SER A 332 -9.70 -15.15 -29.95
N LEU A 333 -10.85 -15.82 -29.97
CA LEU A 333 -11.37 -16.51 -28.79
C LEU A 333 -10.46 -17.66 -28.36
N CYS A 334 -10.48 -17.93 -27.07
CA CYS A 334 -9.82 -19.06 -26.43
C CYS A 334 -10.54 -20.36 -26.81
N ASP A 335 -9.76 -21.38 -27.17
CA ASP A 335 -10.31 -22.62 -27.68
C ASP A 335 -10.77 -23.52 -26.51
N PRO A 336 -11.94 -24.19 -26.61
CA PRO A 336 -12.36 -25.15 -25.58
C PRO A 336 -11.34 -26.27 -25.40
N GLY A 337 -11.04 -26.63 -24.16
CA GLY A 337 -9.99 -27.57 -23.78
C GLY A 337 -8.66 -26.91 -23.41
N GLU A 338 -8.53 -25.60 -23.59
CA GLU A 338 -7.30 -24.88 -23.23
C GLU A 338 -7.08 -24.82 -21.71
N ALA A 339 -5.88 -25.21 -21.27
CA ALA A 339 -5.48 -25.27 -19.87
C ALA A 339 -5.08 -23.89 -19.32
N VAL A 340 -6.06 -22.98 -19.29
CA VAL A 340 -5.87 -21.57 -18.89
C VAL A 340 -5.31 -21.40 -17.49
N GLY A 341 -5.57 -22.34 -16.57
CA GLY A 341 -4.99 -22.29 -15.23
C GLY A 341 -3.48 -22.49 -15.19
N LEU A 342 -2.95 -23.43 -16.01
CA LEU A 342 -1.51 -23.64 -16.15
C LEU A 342 -0.83 -22.42 -16.78
N LEU A 343 -1.43 -21.87 -17.84
CA LEU A 343 -0.93 -20.65 -18.51
C LEU A 343 -0.90 -19.46 -17.55
N ALA A 344 -1.96 -19.25 -16.77
CA ALA A 344 -2.01 -18.22 -15.74
C ALA A 344 -0.95 -18.43 -14.66
N ALA A 345 -0.78 -19.67 -14.18
CA ALA A 345 0.22 -20.00 -13.18
C ALA A 345 1.66 -19.74 -13.66
N GLN A 346 1.98 -20.12 -14.89
CA GLN A 346 3.28 -19.87 -15.52
C GLN A 346 3.51 -18.37 -15.75
N SER A 347 2.49 -17.66 -16.21
CA SER A 347 2.54 -16.20 -16.44
C SER A 347 2.72 -15.39 -15.16
N ILE A 348 2.40 -15.95 -13.99
CA ILE A 348 2.73 -15.35 -12.68
C ILE A 348 4.14 -15.78 -12.24
N GLY A 349 4.46 -17.06 -12.37
CA GLY A 349 5.70 -17.65 -11.86
C GLY A 349 6.95 -17.20 -12.61
N GLU A 350 6.93 -17.22 -13.95
CA GLU A 350 8.09 -16.90 -14.78
C GLU A 350 8.52 -15.44 -14.62
N PRO A 351 7.64 -14.40 -14.75
CA PRO A 351 8.04 -13.02 -14.51
C PRO A 351 8.45 -12.75 -13.07
N SER A 352 7.91 -13.52 -12.10
CA SER A 352 8.34 -13.42 -10.70
C SER A 352 9.84 -13.73 -10.56
N THR A 353 10.38 -14.68 -11.34
CA THR A 353 11.83 -14.94 -11.35
C THR A 353 12.63 -13.68 -11.71
N GLN A 354 12.17 -12.90 -12.69
CA GLN A 354 12.80 -11.64 -13.11
C GLN A 354 12.65 -10.53 -12.07
N MET A 355 11.48 -10.40 -11.43
CA MET A 355 11.24 -9.41 -10.38
C MET A 355 12.19 -9.58 -9.19
N THR A 356 12.61 -10.81 -8.92
CA THR A 356 13.55 -11.14 -7.85
C THR A 356 14.90 -10.43 -7.99
N LEU A 357 15.38 -10.30 -9.23
CA LEU A 357 16.69 -9.75 -9.56
C LEU A 357 16.60 -8.24 -9.83
N ASN A 358 15.52 -7.76 -10.48
CA ASN A 358 15.40 -6.38 -10.94
C ASN A 358 15.11 -5.33 -9.85
N THR A 359 14.83 -5.74 -8.60
CA THR A 359 14.38 -4.80 -7.56
C THR A 359 15.49 -3.88 -7.04
N PHE A 360 16.78 -4.20 -7.24
CA PHE A 360 17.90 -3.45 -6.64
C PHE A 360 18.98 -2.97 -7.61
N HIS A 361 18.94 -3.34 -8.90
CA HIS A 361 20.01 -2.97 -9.85
C HIS A 361 19.84 -1.59 -10.51
N PHE A 362 18.74 -0.88 -10.27
CA PHE A 362 18.62 0.53 -10.64
C PHE A 362 19.16 1.42 -9.51
N ALA A 363 20.44 1.81 -9.62
CA ALA A 363 21.08 2.74 -8.70
C ALA A 363 20.25 4.03 -8.52
N GLY A 364 19.99 4.43 -7.28
CA GLY A 364 19.52 5.79 -6.95
C GLY A 364 18.01 6.04 -6.74
N ARG A 365 17.15 5.03 -6.51
CA ARG A 365 15.76 5.26 -6.06
C ARG A 365 15.38 4.41 -4.83
N GLY A 366 15.88 4.81 -3.66
CA GLY A 366 15.54 4.21 -2.37
C GLY A 366 14.21 4.64 -1.74
N GLU A 367 13.32 5.31 -2.46
CA GLU A 367 12.10 5.90 -1.88
C GLU A 367 10.82 5.16 -2.34
N MET A 368 10.65 3.93 -1.85
CA MET A 368 9.36 3.35 -1.37
C MET A 368 9.49 1.83 -1.21
N ASN A 369 10.01 1.41 -0.06
CA ASN A 369 10.06 0.01 0.38
C ASN A 369 8.67 -0.49 0.83
N VAL A 370 7.73 -0.61 -0.10
CA VAL A 370 6.52 -1.43 0.09
C VAL A 370 6.91 -2.86 -0.25
N THR A 371 7.21 -3.71 0.76
CA THR A 371 7.47 -5.16 0.63
C THR A 371 7.65 -5.64 -0.83
N LEU A 372 8.78 -5.30 -1.46
CA LEU A 372 8.82 -5.32 -2.93
C LEU A 372 8.95 -6.75 -3.46
N GLY A 373 8.14 -7.08 -4.47
CA GLY A 373 8.25 -8.28 -5.30
C GLY A 373 7.73 -9.58 -4.68
N ILE A 374 8.57 -10.62 -4.68
CA ILE A 374 8.19 -11.98 -4.26
C ILE A 374 7.71 -12.10 -2.82
N PRO A 375 8.34 -11.47 -1.81
CA PRO A 375 7.86 -11.56 -0.43
C PRO A 375 6.40 -11.13 -0.28
N ARG A 376 5.95 -10.13 -1.04
CA ARG A 376 4.56 -9.69 -1.06
C ARG A 376 3.66 -10.63 -1.85
N LEU A 377 4.11 -11.14 -2.99
CA LEU A 377 3.37 -12.17 -3.73
C LEU A 377 3.14 -13.41 -2.87
N ARG A 378 4.15 -13.87 -2.12
CA ARG A 378 4.01 -14.98 -1.16
C ARG A 378 3.02 -14.67 -0.05
N GLU A 379 3.08 -13.46 0.50
CA GLU A 379 2.18 -13.02 1.57
C GLU A 379 0.71 -13.00 1.12
N ILE A 380 0.45 -12.59 -0.13
CA ILE A 380 -0.88 -12.55 -0.74
C ILE A 380 -1.35 -13.95 -1.15
N LEU A 381 -0.57 -14.65 -1.99
CA LEU A 381 -1.02 -15.84 -2.70
C LEU A 381 -0.81 -17.14 -1.91
N MET A 382 0.27 -17.25 -1.14
CA MET A 382 0.64 -18.53 -0.51
C MET A 382 0.20 -18.63 0.94
N VAL A 383 0.36 -17.54 1.70
CA VAL A 383 0.09 -17.54 3.15
C VAL A 383 -1.29 -16.95 3.46
N ALA A 384 -1.81 -16.06 2.58
CA ALA A 384 -3.00 -15.26 2.86
C ALA A 384 -2.95 -14.64 4.28
N SER A 385 -1.80 -14.04 4.62
CA SER A 385 -1.49 -13.65 6.01
C SER A 385 -2.47 -12.59 6.51
N SER A 386 -3.12 -12.86 7.64
CA SER A 386 -3.93 -11.86 8.36
C SER A 386 -3.07 -10.73 8.93
N ASN A 387 -1.82 -11.04 9.29
CA ASN A 387 -0.83 -10.09 9.81
C ASN A 387 0.19 -9.76 8.74
N ILE A 388 -0.12 -8.77 7.90
CA ILE A 388 0.80 -8.31 6.86
C ILE A 388 1.94 -7.47 7.45
N LYS A 389 3.17 -7.61 6.92
CA LYS A 389 4.36 -6.91 7.46
C LYS A 389 4.27 -5.39 7.36
N THR A 390 3.71 -4.89 6.25
CA THR A 390 3.55 -3.45 5.99
C THR A 390 2.11 -3.14 5.58
N PRO A 391 1.16 -3.06 6.53
CA PRO A 391 -0.21 -2.69 6.22
C PRO A 391 -0.28 -1.23 5.79
N MET A 392 -0.85 -0.99 4.61
CA MET A 392 -1.03 0.35 4.05
C MET A 392 -2.49 0.57 3.66
N MET A 393 -2.97 1.79 3.88
CA MET A 393 -4.31 2.22 3.50
C MET A 393 -4.21 3.55 2.74
N SER A 394 -4.77 3.60 1.54
CA SER A 394 -4.90 4.84 0.77
C SER A 394 -6.23 5.51 1.12
N VAL A 395 -6.16 6.73 1.64
CA VAL A 395 -7.35 7.50 2.03
C VAL A 395 -7.58 8.62 1.03
N PRO A 396 -8.60 8.53 0.15
CA PRO A 396 -8.89 9.60 -0.80
C PRO A 396 -9.45 10.83 -0.05
N VAL A 397 -8.81 11.98 -0.26
CA VAL A 397 -9.22 13.25 0.35
C VAL A 397 -9.93 14.10 -0.68
N ARG A 398 -11.03 14.76 -0.28
CA ARG A 398 -11.72 15.73 -1.16
C ARG A 398 -10.77 16.84 -1.59
N ASN A 399 -10.83 17.25 -2.85
CA ASN A 399 -9.99 18.32 -3.40
C ASN A 399 -10.48 19.72 -2.97
N THR A 400 -10.51 19.96 -1.66
CA THR A 400 -10.85 21.25 -1.07
C THR A 400 -9.67 21.75 -0.28
N LYS A 401 -9.31 23.03 -0.40
CA LYS A 401 -8.20 23.65 0.37
C LYS A 401 -8.30 23.36 1.88
N LYS A 402 -9.52 23.35 2.44
CA LYS A 402 -9.79 22.98 3.84
C LYS A 402 -9.47 21.50 4.15
N ALA A 403 -9.85 20.58 3.26
CA ALA A 403 -9.61 19.16 3.43
C ALA A 403 -8.11 18.81 3.32
N LEU A 404 -7.38 19.44 2.39
CA LEU A 404 -5.93 19.30 2.26
C LEU A 404 -5.18 19.81 3.49
N LYS A 405 -5.59 20.97 4.05
CA LYS A 405 -5.06 21.47 5.32
C LYS A 405 -5.30 20.46 6.45
N ARG A 406 -6.53 19.94 6.58
CA ARG A 406 -6.87 18.92 7.60
C ARG A 406 -6.09 17.61 7.42
N ALA A 407 -5.83 17.18 6.19
CA ALA A 407 -5.01 15.99 5.93
C ALA A 407 -3.55 16.19 6.36
N LYS A 408 -2.96 17.37 6.09
CA LYS A 408 -1.62 17.74 6.59
C LYS A 408 -1.58 17.78 8.12
N THR A 409 -2.62 18.32 8.75
CA THR A 409 -2.80 18.32 10.22
C THR A 409 -2.92 16.90 10.78
N LEU A 410 -3.64 15.99 10.10
CA LEU A 410 -3.78 14.59 10.52
C LEU A 410 -2.44 13.84 10.47
N ARG A 411 -1.66 14.04 9.39
CA ARG A 411 -0.34 13.42 9.20
C ARG A 411 0.62 13.72 10.37
N LYS A 412 0.50 14.91 10.95
CA LYS A 412 1.35 15.40 12.06
C LYS A 412 1.09 14.70 13.40
N LYS A 413 -0.08 14.09 13.62
CA LYS A 413 -0.48 13.55 14.94
C LYS A 413 0.22 12.26 15.39
N LEU A 414 1.12 11.65 14.60
CA LEU A 414 1.55 10.26 14.78
C LEU A 414 3.00 10.05 15.29
N THR A 415 3.50 10.84 16.25
CA THR A 415 4.94 10.76 16.62
C THR A 415 5.24 10.84 18.13
N ARG A 416 6.34 10.17 18.57
CA ARG A 416 6.85 10.10 19.97
C ARG A 416 7.35 11.45 20.49
N VAL A 417 7.14 11.79 21.78
CA VAL A 417 7.42 13.13 22.37
C VAL A 417 8.43 13.12 23.54
N LEU A 418 8.80 11.94 24.04
CA LEU A 418 9.66 11.79 25.22
C LEU A 418 11.15 11.93 24.86
N GLN A 419 11.91 12.71 25.66
CA GLN A 419 13.34 12.94 25.45
C GLN A 419 14.21 12.06 26.35
N LYS A 420 13.94 12.09 27.67
CA LYS A 420 14.72 11.37 28.68
C LYS A 420 13.85 11.02 29.89
N VAL A 421 14.17 9.93 30.57
CA VAL A 421 13.58 9.55 31.86
C VAL A 421 14.72 9.29 32.83
N ASP A 422 14.70 9.97 33.97
CA ASP A 422 15.64 9.75 35.05
C ASP A 422 14.97 9.00 36.18
N ILE A 423 15.62 7.97 36.72
CA ILE A 423 15.10 7.14 37.79
C ILE A 423 16.13 7.13 38.91
N VAL A 424 15.73 7.60 40.10
CA VAL A 424 16.55 7.57 41.31
C VAL A 424 15.92 6.56 42.27
N GLU A 425 16.60 5.44 42.48
CA GLU A 425 16.21 4.45 43.49
C GLU A 425 16.84 4.82 44.82
N THR A 426 16.03 4.86 45.86
CA THR A 426 16.47 5.05 47.25
C THR A 426 15.93 3.91 48.08
N LEU A 427 16.82 3.18 48.73
CA LEU A 427 16.48 2.08 49.62
C LEU A 427 16.59 2.58 51.06
N ARG A 428 15.46 2.59 51.78
CA ARG A 428 15.41 2.91 53.20
C ARG A 428 15.10 1.64 53.98
N ILE A 429 15.94 1.34 54.96
CA ILE A 429 15.75 0.20 55.88
C ILE A 429 15.50 0.81 57.25
N GLU A 430 14.26 0.71 57.75
CA GLU A 430 13.89 1.13 59.10
C GLU A 430 13.12 -0.03 59.76
N ASN A 431 13.47 -0.38 61.01
CA ASN A 431 12.80 -1.40 61.84
C ASN A 431 12.40 -2.69 61.10
N HIS A 432 13.37 -3.36 60.46
CA HIS A 432 13.21 -4.60 59.66
C HIS A 432 12.32 -4.49 58.40
N LEU A 433 11.73 -3.32 58.11
CA LEU A 433 10.99 -3.07 56.88
C LEU A 433 11.93 -2.48 55.81
N LYS A 434 12.07 -3.20 54.69
CA LYS A 434 12.85 -2.77 53.53
C LYS A 434 11.91 -2.01 52.58
N MET A 435 12.06 -0.69 52.50
CA MET A 435 11.31 0.15 51.57
C MET A 435 12.19 0.58 50.40
N ARG A 436 11.73 0.28 49.18
CA ARG A 436 12.36 0.78 47.95
C ARG A 436 11.53 1.92 47.39
N THR A 437 12.10 3.11 47.39
CA THR A 437 11.48 4.31 46.85
C THR A 437 12.11 4.67 45.51
N PHE A 438 11.34 4.61 44.42
CA PHE A 438 11.80 5.05 43.11
C PHE A 438 11.24 6.43 42.79
N LYS A 439 12.12 7.43 42.62
CA LYS A 439 11.77 8.74 42.09
C LYS A 439 11.98 8.74 40.57
N VAL A 440 10.90 8.80 39.80
CA VAL A 440 10.94 8.82 38.33
C VAL A 440 10.63 10.21 37.81
N SER A 441 11.59 10.81 37.11
CA SER A 441 11.52 12.15 36.51
C SER A 441 11.42 12.06 34.99
N PHE A 442 10.30 12.51 34.41
CA PHE A 442 10.11 12.55 32.96
C PHE A 442 10.52 13.92 32.39
N HIS A 443 11.42 13.92 31.42
CA HIS A 443 11.85 15.10 30.69
C HIS A 443 11.21 15.12 29.29
N PHE A 444 10.30 16.05 29.08
CA PHE A 444 9.62 16.27 27.81
C PHE A 444 10.36 17.35 26.99
N LEU A 445 10.28 17.23 25.67
CA LEU A 445 10.76 18.28 24.76
C LEU A 445 10.06 19.62 25.06
N PRO A 446 10.67 20.78 24.76
CA PRO A 446 10.00 22.06 24.89
C PRO A 446 8.73 22.17 24.01
N PRO A 447 7.67 22.86 24.47
CA PRO A 447 6.39 22.98 23.74
C PRO A 447 6.56 23.52 22.32
N GLU A 448 7.45 24.49 22.12
CA GLU A 448 7.75 25.07 20.81
C GLU A 448 8.20 24.03 19.77
N ARG A 449 8.84 22.94 20.18
CA ARG A 449 9.40 21.92 19.28
C ARG A 449 8.40 20.83 18.89
N TYR A 450 7.24 20.74 19.56
CA TYR A 450 6.21 19.75 19.23
C TYR A 450 4.83 20.33 18.98
N CYS A 451 4.55 21.57 19.37
CA CYS A 451 3.27 22.23 19.09
C CYS A 451 3.00 22.31 17.58
N ASP A 452 4.01 22.72 16.80
CA ASP A 452 3.86 22.92 15.35
C ASP A 452 3.90 21.60 14.57
N ASP A 453 4.71 20.65 15.02
CA ASP A 453 4.94 19.38 14.32
C ASP A 453 3.96 18.29 14.71
N LYS A 454 3.41 18.32 15.94
CA LYS A 454 2.60 17.23 16.50
C LYS A 454 1.19 17.65 16.93
N LEU A 455 0.90 18.95 17.01
CA LEU A 455 -0.41 19.49 17.43
C LEU A 455 -0.87 18.94 18.78
N LEU A 456 0.09 18.64 19.65
CA LEU A 456 -0.16 18.14 21.01
C LEU A 456 -0.09 19.31 21.98
N SER A 457 -1.03 19.37 22.91
CA SER A 457 -0.93 20.30 24.04
C SER A 457 -0.27 19.61 25.24
N PRO A 458 0.43 20.37 26.12
CA PRO A 458 0.97 19.81 27.37
C PRO A 458 -0.10 19.08 28.20
N HIS A 459 -1.33 19.59 28.22
CA HIS A 459 -2.45 18.98 28.91
C HIS A 459 -2.82 17.59 28.37
N GLN A 460 -2.80 17.40 27.06
CA GLN A 460 -3.06 16.08 26.44
C GLN A 460 -1.98 15.06 26.80
N ILE A 461 -0.71 15.51 26.89
CA ILE A 461 0.41 14.66 27.31
C ILE A 461 0.23 14.23 28.76
N LEU A 462 -0.07 15.17 29.66
CA LEU A 462 -0.31 14.88 31.07
C LEU A 462 -1.50 13.93 31.27
N HIS A 463 -2.60 14.16 30.54
CA HIS A 463 -3.77 13.29 30.60
C HIS A 463 -3.48 11.86 30.14
N TYR A 464 -2.68 11.69 29.08
CA TYR A 464 -2.23 10.36 28.65
C TYR A 464 -1.33 9.68 29.68
N MET A 465 -0.43 10.46 30.30
CA MET A 465 0.46 9.96 31.35
C MET A 465 -0.34 9.41 32.54
N GLU A 466 -1.32 10.18 33.00
CA GLU A 466 -2.19 9.85 34.13
C GLU A 466 -3.08 8.63 33.85
N THR A 467 -3.78 8.62 32.70
CA THR A 467 -4.84 7.62 32.45
C THR A 467 -4.32 6.29 31.93
N LYS A 468 -3.29 6.31 31.07
CA LYS A 468 -2.87 5.12 30.32
C LYS A 468 -1.44 4.70 30.65
N PHE A 469 -0.49 5.64 30.67
CA PHE A 469 0.92 5.29 30.86
C PHE A 469 1.20 4.70 32.25
N PHE A 470 0.75 5.34 33.34
CA PHE A 470 1.00 4.82 34.68
C PHE A 470 0.29 3.48 34.94
N ARG A 471 -0.87 3.24 34.32
CA ARG A 471 -1.53 1.93 34.37
C ARG A 471 -0.68 0.85 33.70
N LEU A 472 -0.20 1.11 32.48
CA LEU A 472 0.67 0.18 31.75
C LEU A 472 2.02 -0.03 32.47
N LEU A 473 2.59 1.02 33.06
CA LEU A 473 3.82 0.94 33.84
C LEU A 473 3.63 0.06 35.08
N HIS A 474 2.52 0.27 35.81
CA HIS A 474 2.20 -0.51 36.99
C HIS A 474 1.96 -2.00 36.65
N GLU A 475 1.22 -2.30 35.57
CA GLU A 475 1.07 -3.67 35.07
C GLU A 475 2.40 -4.31 34.68
N GLY A 476 3.28 -3.54 34.02
CA GLY A 476 4.63 -3.99 33.66
C GLY A 476 5.49 -4.31 34.89
N ILE A 477 5.47 -3.46 35.91
CA ILE A 477 6.17 -3.69 37.19
C ILE A 477 5.62 -4.93 37.89
N LYS A 478 4.28 -5.08 37.95
CA LYS A 478 3.64 -6.25 38.56
C LYS A 478 4.03 -7.56 37.86
N LYS A 479 4.01 -7.59 36.52
CA LYS A 479 4.42 -8.77 35.73
C LYS A 479 5.90 -9.12 35.97
N ARG A 480 6.79 -8.11 36.01
CA ARG A 480 8.22 -8.34 36.22
C ARG A 480 8.56 -8.74 37.66
N SER A 481 7.88 -8.15 38.65
CA SER A 481 8.00 -8.53 40.06
C SER A 481 7.51 -9.96 40.31
N ALA A 482 6.39 -10.36 39.72
CA ALA A 482 5.91 -11.74 39.77
C ALA A 482 6.91 -12.74 39.15
N LYS A 483 7.53 -12.38 38.01
CA LYS A 483 8.56 -13.19 37.35
C LYS A 483 9.86 -13.29 38.17
N LEU A 484 10.24 -12.24 38.90
CA LEU A 484 11.40 -12.25 39.80
C LEU A 484 11.12 -13.07 41.08
N ALA A 485 9.88 -13.03 41.58
CA ALA A 485 9.46 -13.83 42.72
C ALA A 485 9.43 -15.34 42.39
N SER A 486 9.04 -15.75 41.18
CA SER A 486 9.06 -17.16 40.78
C SER A 486 10.49 -17.73 40.64
N ILE A 487 11.44 -16.93 40.12
CA ILE A 487 12.85 -17.34 39.97
C ILE A 487 13.52 -17.55 41.35
N ALA A 488 13.13 -16.78 42.37
CA ALA A 488 13.65 -16.93 43.73
C ALA A 488 13.11 -18.17 44.49
N VAL A 489 12.02 -18.79 44.00
CA VAL A 489 11.41 -19.99 44.60
C VAL A 489 12.07 -21.27 44.08
N GLU A 490 12.57 -21.28 42.84
CA GLU A 490 13.26 -22.45 42.25
C GLU A 490 14.63 -22.73 42.89
N THR A 491 15.33 -21.71 43.41
CA THR A 491 16.63 -21.89 44.06
C THR A 491 16.57 -22.41 45.51
N ARG A 492 15.37 -22.62 46.08
CA ARG A 492 15.18 -23.07 47.47
C ARG A 492 14.79 -24.54 47.63
N LYS A 493 14.71 -25.32 46.56
CA LYS A 493 14.54 -26.79 46.64
C LYS A 493 15.90 -27.50 46.50
N ALA A 494 16.73 -27.41 47.52
CA ALA A 494 17.83 -28.36 47.74
C ALA A 494 18.05 -28.55 49.25
N ASN A 495 17.87 -29.81 49.67
CA ASN A 495 18.12 -30.47 50.96
C ASN A 495 17.11 -30.30 52.12
N PRO A 496 16.54 -31.41 52.64
CA PRO A 496 15.92 -31.48 53.96
C PRO A 496 16.85 -32.21 54.96
N SER A 497 17.15 -31.58 56.10
CA SER A 497 17.45 -32.29 57.36
C SER A 497 17.39 -31.36 58.56
N ASP A 498 16.53 -31.75 59.51
CA ASP A 498 16.51 -31.51 60.96
C ASP A 498 16.21 -30.13 61.57
N GLY A 499 15.25 -30.16 62.50
CA GLY A 499 15.25 -29.34 63.73
C GLY A 499 14.08 -28.38 63.91
N ASP A 500 13.17 -28.73 64.83
CA ASP A 500 11.97 -28.00 65.22
C ASP A 500 12.20 -26.54 65.63
N ASN A 501 11.38 -25.62 65.12
CA ASN A 501 10.76 -24.56 65.93
C ASN A 501 9.60 -23.89 65.16
N GLU A 502 8.39 -24.00 65.71
CA GLU A 502 7.22 -23.23 65.25
C GLU A 502 7.43 -21.74 65.57
N GLY A 503 7.82 -20.97 64.55
CA GLY A 503 7.77 -19.52 64.55
C GLY A 503 7.05 -19.06 63.29
N SER A 504 5.90 -18.41 63.45
CA SER A 504 5.12 -17.81 62.36
C SER A 504 5.98 -16.81 61.56
N GLY A 505 6.59 -17.28 60.48
CA GLY A 505 7.36 -16.47 59.54
C GLY A 505 6.42 -15.57 58.73
N THR A 506 6.07 -14.42 59.28
CA THR A 506 5.44 -13.32 58.53
C THR A 506 6.34 -12.99 57.35
N ALA A 507 5.88 -13.23 56.12
CA ALA A 507 6.60 -12.83 54.93
C ALA A 507 6.92 -11.33 55.03
N ILE A 508 8.20 -11.00 55.17
CA ILE A 508 8.69 -9.62 55.21
C ILE A 508 8.32 -8.97 53.88
N GLY A 509 7.20 -8.25 53.88
CA GLY A 509 6.72 -7.51 52.72
C GLY A 509 7.72 -6.42 52.39
N THR A 510 8.35 -6.51 51.22
CA THR A 510 9.13 -5.39 50.69
C THR A 510 8.13 -4.38 50.16
N GLU A 511 7.93 -3.26 50.86
CA GLU A 511 7.07 -2.19 50.36
C GLU A 511 7.81 -1.38 49.30
N VAL A 512 7.21 -1.27 48.11
CA VAL A 512 7.75 -0.44 47.03
C VAL A 512 6.90 0.82 46.93
N CYS A 513 7.52 1.96 47.22
CA CYS A 513 6.93 3.28 47.02
C CYS A 513 7.43 3.87 45.70
N LEU A 514 6.52 4.28 44.82
CA LEU A 514 6.88 4.98 43.58
C LEU A 514 6.50 6.46 43.73
N LEU A 515 7.48 7.35 43.60
CA LEU A 515 7.28 8.79 43.51
C LEU A 515 7.52 9.24 42.07
N PHE A 516 6.53 9.85 41.45
CA PHE A 516 6.67 10.41 40.11
C PHE A 516 6.76 11.93 40.18
N SER A 517 7.68 12.52 39.43
CA SER A 517 7.83 13.96 39.31
C SER A 517 7.92 14.35 37.84
N ILE A 518 7.04 15.25 37.38
CA ILE A 518 7.03 15.70 35.99
C ILE A 518 7.67 17.08 35.92
N HIS A 519 8.69 17.25 35.09
CA HIS A 519 9.37 18.53 34.88
C HIS A 519 9.14 19.02 33.44
N SER A 520 8.66 20.26 33.30
CA SER A 520 8.50 20.95 32.01
C SER A 520 9.41 22.17 31.98
N HIS A 521 10.30 22.23 30.98
CA HIS A 521 11.39 23.23 30.93
C HIS A 521 10.93 24.70 30.84
N ASN A 522 9.69 24.96 30.42
CA ASN A 522 9.15 26.33 30.24
C ASN A 522 8.16 26.77 31.33
N ASN A 523 7.95 25.99 32.39
CA ASN A 523 7.15 26.42 33.54
C ASN A 523 7.65 25.73 34.83
N PRO A 524 8.45 26.41 35.67
CA PRO A 524 8.93 25.83 36.93
C PRO A 524 7.82 25.64 37.99
N LEU A 525 6.57 26.03 37.68
CA LEU A 525 5.46 26.13 38.64
C LEU A 525 4.44 24.98 38.59
N GLN A 526 4.61 23.97 37.74
CA GLN A 526 3.75 22.78 37.72
C GLN A 526 4.56 21.51 38.04
N ILE A 527 4.94 21.36 39.31
CA ILE A 527 5.42 20.09 39.85
C ILE A 527 4.17 19.29 40.28
N LEU A 528 3.75 18.34 39.45
CA LEU A 528 2.80 17.32 39.87
C LEU A 528 3.58 16.16 40.50
N LEU A 529 3.42 15.99 41.81
CA LEU A 529 3.94 14.88 42.59
C LEU A 529 2.85 13.82 42.69
N PHE A 530 3.11 12.63 42.13
CA PHE A 530 2.24 11.48 42.30
C PHE A 530 2.93 10.48 43.23
N GLN A 531 2.24 10.09 44.30
CA GLN A 531 2.72 9.08 45.24
C GLN A 531 1.86 7.82 45.10
N LEU A 532 2.49 6.72 44.68
CA LEU A 532 1.85 5.43 44.50
C LEU A 532 2.46 4.45 45.51
N CYS A 533 1.73 4.16 46.59
CA CYS A 533 2.07 3.09 47.54
C CYS A 533 1.48 1.77 47.04
N VAL A 534 2.33 0.78 46.76
CA VAL A 534 1.88 -0.57 46.38
C VAL A 534 1.69 -1.40 47.65
N ALA A 535 0.56 -1.21 48.33
CA ALA A 535 0.03 -2.15 49.33
C ALA A 535 -1.29 -2.75 48.81
N LYS A 536 -1.68 -3.93 49.33
CA LYS A 536 -2.80 -4.80 48.86
C LYS A 536 -4.21 -4.17 48.72
N LYS A 537 -4.37 -2.84 48.88
CA LYS A 537 -5.58 -2.08 48.52
C LYS A 537 -5.16 -0.78 47.85
N CYS A 538 -5.41 -0.64 46.54
CA CYS A 538 -5.04 0.53 45.76
C CYS A 538 -5.84 1.78 46.21
N LYS A 539 -5.15 2.77 46.79
CA LYS A 539 -5.63 4.15 46.89
C LYS A 539 -4.57 5.05 46.26
N VAL A 540 -4.87 5.63 45.10
CA VAL A 540 -4.02 6.65 44.46
C VAL A 540 -4.24 7.95 45.23
N ILE A 541 -3.22 8.45 45.92
CA ILE A 541 -3.32 9.73 46.65
C ILE A 541 -2.83 10.83 45.72
N PHE A 542 -3.73 11.77 45.40
CA PHE A 542 -3.41 12.99 44.66
C PHE A 542 -2.92 14.05 45.66
N SER A 543 -1.67 14.50 45.55
CA SER A 543 -1.21 15.71 46.24
C SER A 543 -0.76 16.75 45.23
N VAL A 544 -1.54 17.82 45.07
CA VAL A 544 -1.11 19.02 44.34
C VAL A 544 -0.51 19.98 45.36
N SER A 545 0.81 20.08 45.40
CA SER A 545 1.51 21.09 46.22
C SER A 545 1.58 22.40 45.45
N LEU A 546 0.56 23.26 45.59
CA LEU A 546 0.67 24.67 45.20
C LEU A 546 1.35 25.43 46.35
N PRO A 547 2.43 26.20 46.12
CA PRO A 547 2.95 27.08 47.15
C PRO A 547 1.92 28.19 47.44
N VAL A 548 1.34 28.13 48.65
CA VAL A 548 0.40 29.10 49.18
C VAL A 548 1.11 30.44 49.35
N ARG A 549 0.72 31.43 48.54
CA ARG A 549 1.15 32.82 48.69
C ARG A 549 0.53 33.38 49.98
N ARG A 550 1.30 33.41 51.08
CA ARG A 550 0.90 34.11 52.32
C ARG A 550 0.66 35.59 52.00
N ARG A 551 -0.59 36.03 52.03
CA ARG A 551 -0.97 37.45 52.07
C ARG A 551 -0.56 38.02 53.43
N GLY A 552 0.55 38.75 53.47
CA GLY A 552 0.92 39.60 54.60
C GLY A 552 0.11 40.89 54.58
N GLY A 553 -0.61 41.16 55.67
CA GLY A 553 -1.33 42.41 55.91
C GLY A 553 -0.38 43.58 56.22
N ARG A 554 -0.80 44.77 55.79
CA ARG A 554 -0.11 46.07 55.83
C ARG A 554 0.28 46.54 57.24
N ARG A 555 1.45 47.18 57.35
CA ARG A 555 1.67 48.50 58.01
C ARG A 555 2.78 49.23 57.27
N GLY A 556 2.51 50.49 56.93
CA GLY A 556 3.27 51.25 55.94
C GLY A 556 4.45 52.06 56.48
N GLN A 557 5.22 52.60 55.55
CA GLN A 557 5.92 53.86 55.69
C GLN A 557 6.16 54.47 54.31
N ARG A 558 6.16 55.80 54.32
CA ARG A 558 6.05 56.75 53.21
C ARG A 558 7.32 56.87 52.36
N ASP A 559 7.11 57.42 51.16
CA ASP A 559 7.98 58.35 50.41
C ASP A 559 9.44 57.95 50.10
N CYS A 560 9.77 57.79 48.82
CA CYS A 560 10.39 58.83 47.98
C CYS A 560 11.06 58.23 46.73
N ARG A 561 10.80 58.85 45.57
CA ARG A 561 11.69 59.17 44.42
C ARG A 561 12.77 58.12 44.06
N ARG A 562 12.89 57.62 42.83
CA ARG A 562 12.83 58.27 41.52
C ARG A 562 12.74 57.19 40.44
#